data_AF-A0A7Y3CQZ9-F1
#
_entry.id   AF-A0A7Y3CQZ9-F1
#
_cell.length_a   1.000
_cell.length_b   1.000
_cell.length_c   1.000
_cell.angle_alpha   90.00
_cell.angle_beta   90.00
_cell.angle_gamma   90.00
#
_symmetry.space_group_name_H-M   'P 1'
#
loop_
_entity.id
_entity.type
_entity.pdbx_description
1 polymer ?
#
loop_
_entity_poly.entity_id
_entity_poly.type
_entity_poly.pdbx_seq_one_letter_code
_entity_poly.pdbx_strand_id
1 'polypeptide(L)' 'MSALPLVLVLSSAVLHASWNLVVKSSNDRLLAGWAQVVAAALVMSPLVVLNPIPARILPFVALSAAVHTLYIS' A
#
# COMPACT_ATOMS: atom_id res chain seq x y z
N MET A 1 15.41 25.21 -3.25
CA MET A 1 14.36 24.24 -2.87
C MET A 1 14.75 22.90 -3.47
N SER A 2 14.70 21.78 -2.74
CA SER A 2 15.06 20.47 -3.29
C SER A 2 13.94 19.94 -4.17
N ALA A 3 14.28 19.29 -5.29
CA ALA A 3 13.30 18.71 -6.21
C ALA A 3 12.71 17.38 -5.71
N LEU A 4 13.30 16.78 -4.68
CA LEU A 4 12.93 15.45 -4.18
C LEU A 4 11.46 15.34 -3.75
N PRO A 5 10.87 16.27 -2.96
CA PRO A 5 9.48 16.16 -2.56
C PRO A 5 8.53 16.21 -3.77
N LEU A 6 8.85 17.04 -4.76
CA LEU A 6 8.08 17.14 -5.99
C LEU A 6 8.10 15.82 -6.76
N VAL A 7 9.28 15.22 -6.92
CA VAL A 7 9.41 13.91 -7.58
C VAL A 7 8.61 12.84 -6.84
N LEU A 8 8.72 12.77 -5.51
CA LEU A 8 7.99 11.79 -4.71
C LEU A 8 6.47 11.95 -4.83
N VAL A 9 5.97 13.19 -4.81
CA VAL A 9 4.54 13.48 -4.97
C VAL A 9 4.05 13.08 -6.37
N LEU A 10 4.80 13.41 -7.42
CA LEU A 10 4.43 13.03 -8.79
C LEU A 10 4.47 11.51 -8.99
N SER A 11 5.49 10.83 -8.47
CA SER A 11 5.57 9.36 -8.49
C SER A 11 4.41 8.71 -7.73
N SER A 12 4.04 9.24 -6.57
CA SER A 12 2.88 8.78 -5.80
C SER A 12 1.58 8.93 -6.60
N ALA A 13 1.39 10.08 -7.26
CA ALA A 13 0.22 10.34 -8.09
C ALA A 13 0.12 9.35 -9.28
N VAL A 14 1.23 9.12 -9.98
CA VAL A 14 1.28 8.15 -11.09
C VAL A 14 0.96 6.74 -10.61
N LEU A 15 1.63 6.27 -9.55
CA LEU A 15 1.37 4.94 -8.98
C LEU A 15 -0.09 4.76 -8.57
N HIS A 16 -0.67 5.77 -7.90
CA HIS A 16 -2.07 5.73 -7.47
C HIS A 16 -3.04 5.69 -8.66
N ALA A 17 -2.81 6.50 -9.69
CA ALA A 17 -3.64 6.51 -10.90
C ALA A 17 -3.53 5.19 -11.68
N SER A 18 -2.31 4.65 -11.84
CA SER A 18 -2.08 3.36 -12.48
C SER A 18 -2.77 2.23 -11.75
N TRP A 19 -2.69 2.22 -10.42
CA TRP A 19 -3.34 1.17 -9.63
C TRP A 19 -4.88 1.26 -9.69
N ASN A 20 -5.43 2.46 -9.63
CA ASN A 20 -6.87 2.67 -9.82
C ASN A 20 -7.36 2.19 -11.19
N LEU A 21 -6.57 2.38 -12.24
CA LEU A 21 -6.90 1.86 -13.57
C LEU A 21 -6.98 0.34 -13.55
N VAL A 22 -5.96 -0.34 -13.02
CA VAL A 22 -5.89 -1.81 -12.94
C VAL A 22 -7.09 -2.42 -12.22
N VAL A 23 -7.42 -1.90 -11.03
CA VAL A 23 -8.56 -2.42 -10.24
C VAL A 23 -9.90 -2.17 -10.95
N LYS A 24 -10.09 -0.99 -11.53
CA LYS A 24 -11.37 -0.64 -12.17
C LYS A 24 -11.58 -1.37 -13.49
N SER A 25 -10.51 -1.72 -14.21
CA SER A 25 -10.58 -2.51 -15.44
C SER A 25 -10.56 -4.02 -15.19
N SER A 26 -10.33 -4.48 -13.95
CA SER A 26 -10.30 -5.91 -13.64
C SER A 26 -11.72 -6.51 -13.62
N ASN A 27 -11.87 -7.70 -14.23
CA ASN A 27 -13.08 -8.51 -14.12
C ASN A 27 -13.26 -9.07 -12.70
N ASP A 28 -12.15 -9.36 -12.02
CA ASP A 28 -12.13 -9.78 -10.62
C ASP A 28 -11.48 -8.69 -9.77
N ARG A 29 -12.33 -7.87 -9.15
CA ARG A 29 -11.90 -6.75 -8.31
C ARG A 29 -11.32 -7.20 -6.96
N LEU A 30 -11.75 -8.36 -6.46
CA LEU A 30 -11.24 -8.90 -5.20
C LEU A 30 -9.80 -9.38 -5.39
N LEU A 31 -9.54 -10.14 -6.46
CA LEU A 31 -8.18 -10.58 -6.80
C LEU A 31 -7.26 -9.38 -7.09
N ALA A 32 -7.77 -8.37 -7.81
CA ALA A 32 -7.01 -7.14 -8.05
C ALA A 32 -6.68 -6.44 -6.72
N GLY A 33 -7.65 -6.23 -5.84
CA GLY A 33 -7.44 -5.64 -4.52
C GLY A 33 -6.44 -6.43 -3.65
N TRP A 34 -6.50 -7.76 -3.68
CA TRP A 34 -5.51 -8.59 -2.99
C TRP A 34 -4.10 -8.39 -3.55
N ALA A 35 -3.96 -8.35 -4.89
CA ALA A 35 -2.68 -8.10 -5.53
C ALA A 35 -2.10 -6.72 -5.16
N GLN A 36 -2.95 -5.69 -4.94
CA GLN A 36 -2.52 -4.38 -4.44
C GLN A 36 -1.74 -4.52 -3.13
N VAL A 37 -2.38 -5.18 -2.16
CA VAL A 37 -1.91 -5.25 -0.78
C VAL A 37 -0.66 -6.10 -0.71
N VAL A 38 -0.63 -7.22 -1.43
CA VAL A 38 0.54 -8.10 -1.52
C VAL A 38 1.71 -7.40 -2.19
N ALA A 39 1.50 -6.70 -3.30
CA ALA A 39 2.56 -5.93 -3.95
C ALA A 39 3.15 -4.89 -3.01
N ALA A 40 2.31 -4.11 -2.31
CA ALA A 40 2.75 -3.13 -1.32
C ALA A 40 3.55 -3.79 -0.18
N ALA A 41 3.06 -4.92 0.35
CA ALA A 41 3.74 -5.67 1.40
C ALA A 41 5.11 -6.19 0.96
N LEU A 42 5.22 -6.74 -0.26
CA LEU A 42 6.48 -7.23 -0.82
C LEU A 42 7.50 -6.09 -0.98
N VAL A 43 7.08 -4.94 -1.52
CA VAL A 43 7.95 -3.77 -1.70
C VAL A 43 8.43 -3.21 -0.34
N MET A 44 7.58 -3.25 0.69
CA MET A 44 7.94 -2.77 2.03
C MET A 44 8.66 -3.80 2.90
N SER A 45 8.58 -5.10 2.57
CA SER A 45 9.16 -6.18 3.37
C SER A 45 10.66 -6.02 3.67
N PRO A 46 11.54 -5.57 2.75
CA PRO A 46 12.95 -5.40 3.08
C PRO A 46 13.17 -4.35 4.17
N LEU A 47 12.35 -3.28 4.19
CA LEU A 47 12.45 -2.24 5.21
C LEU A 47 12.10 -2.77 6.59
N VAL A 48 11.09 -3.63 6.69
CA VAL A 48 10.68 -4.27 7.94
C VAL A 48 11.73 -5.29 8.42
N VAL A 49 12.35 -6.03 7.50
CA VAL A 49 13.43 -6.98 7.84
C VAL A 49 14.66 -6.24 8.37
N LEU A 50 15.03 -5.13 7.75
CA LEU A 50 16.19 -4.31 8.17
C LEU A 50 15.89 -3.48 9.43
N ASN A 51 14.62 -3.12 9.66
CA ASN A 51 14.18 -2.34 10.81
C ASN A 51 12.94 -3.00 11.44
N PRO A 52 13.13 -4.00 12.31
CA PRO A 52 12.04 -4.75 12.91
C PRO A 52 11.06 -3.83 13.65
N ILE A 53 9.76 -4.02 13.39
CA ILE A 53 8.71 -3.22 14.03
C ILE A 53 8.58 -3.67 15.50
N PRO A 54 8.62 -2.75 16.48
CA PRO A 54 8.40 -3.08 17.87
C PRO A 54 7.04 -3.73 18.11
N ALA A 55 7.01 -4.81 18.90
CA ALA A 55 5.78 -5.59 19.17
C ALA A 55 4.61 -4.73 19.70
N ARG A 56 4.90 -3.67 20.47
CA ARG A 56 3.89 -2.73 20.98
C ARG A 56 3.08 -2.01 19.88
N ILE A 57 3.62 -1.94 18.67
CA ILE A 57 3.00 -1.24 17.53
C ILE A 57 2.10 -2.18 16.71
N LEU A 58 2.31 -3.50 16.80
CA LEU A 58 1.55 -4.49 16.04
C LEU A 58 0.03 -4.42 16.24
N PRO A 59 -0.53 -4.13 17.44
CA PRO A 59 -1.96 -3.94 17.59
C PRO A 59 -2.52 -2.81 16.73
N PHE A 60 -1.77 -1.71 16.55
CA PHE A 60 -2.19 -0.59 15.70
C PHE A 60 -2.13 -0.95 14.22
N VAL A 61 -1.11 -1.71 13.80
CA VAL A 61 -1.00 -2.22 12.43
C VAL A 61 -2.18 -3.15 12.12
N ALA A 62 -2.49 -4.08 13.03
CA ALA A 62 -3.60 -5.01 12.89
C ALA A 62 -4.95 -4.28 12.83
N LEU A 63 -5.18 -3.31 13.73
CA LEU A 63 -6.40 -2.50 13.74
C LEU A 63 -6.54 -1.68 12.46
N SER A 64 -5.46 -1.06 11.99
CA SER A 64 -5.46 -0.31 10.73
C SER A 64 -5.79 -1.20 9.54
N ALA A 65 -5.21 -2.41 9.47
CA ALA A 65 -5.52 -3.37 8.43
C ALA A 65 -6.99 -3.83 8.47
N ALA A 66 -7.54 -4.08 9.66
CA ALA A 66 -8.94 -4.46 9.84
C ALA A 66 -9.89 -3.36 9.37
N VAL A 67 -9.68 -2.11 9.82
CA VAL A 67 -10.49 -0.95 9.40
C VAL A 67 -10.38 -0.73 7.89
N HIS A 68 -9.18 -0.81 7.33
CA HIS A 68 -8.97 -0.66 5.89
C HIS A 68 -9.71 -1.72 5.08
N THR A 69 -9.64 -2.98 5.52
CA THR A 69 -10.34 -4.09 4.85
C THR A 69 -11.85 -3.88 4.91
N LEU A 70 -12.40 -3.50 6.06
CA LEU A 70 -13.83 -3.23 6.21
C LEU A 70 -14.32 -2.03 5.40
N TYR A 71 -13.46 -1.02 5.18
CA TYR A 71 -13.80 0.14 4.38
C TYR A 71 -13.79 -0.15 2.87
N ILE A 72 -12.89 -1.00 2.41
CA ILE A 72 -12.68 -1.29 0.99
C ILE A 72 -13.48 -2.51 0.48
N SER A 73 -14.01 -3.33 1.40
CA SER A 73 -14.92 -4.45 1.11
C SER A 73 -16.34 -3.96 0.86
#